data_AF-A0A959VQD0-F1
#
_entry.id   AF-A0A959VQD0-F1
#
_cell.length_a   1.000
_cell.length_b   1.000
_cell.length_c   1.000
_cell.angle_alpha   90.00
_cell.angle_beta   90.00
_cell.angle_gamma   90.00
#
_symmetry.space_group_name_H-M   'P 1'
#
loop_
_entity.id
_entity.type
_entity.pdbx_description
1 polymer ?
#
loop_
_entity_poly.entity_id
_entity_poly.type
_entity_poly.pdbx_seq_one_letter_code
_entity_poly.pdbx_strand_id
1 'polypeptide(L)'
;MLAICGYNAKQIRSAYGAQKLYRNGADGSGTDIGIVTGYLSPTLQSDLDAYSHDNGIARTRLRIDRPQGYTPADPSEVWNFYLEQTLDTQVSHGMAPGARIHYEGPDGINIDKQIAAVSDLVDRNRVEVVSNSWGAFEVEVSKAYYRAGEDVFMQAAVQGITMLYASGDNGDGIDTLGIRSVWYPASSRWVTAVGGTTLSVGPTNQRVWEQGWGESVTQFNEATSAWDPEPPGTFFEGSTGGASRVFRQPGYQRGKVPKRYSSYFGGHARVVPDVALIADPMSGPGLVQTAFNPTTGADVVVRRSIGGTSVAAPVFAGAVAAMADRNGERLGFLNPSLYRARDRAIRPVGPARKPAVSAQAFYTNHLDASDGFEFVLFSGGQYGTLEVRKGYDDVTGLGSPSARILAKGLRRMSR
;
A
#
# COMPACT_ATOMS: atom_id res chain seq x y z
N MET A 1 -12.54 -13.91 21.42
CA MET A 1 -12.38 -12.51 20.96
C MET A 1 -11.67 -12.62 19.63
N LEU A 2 -12.36 -12.17 18.57
CA LEU A 2 -12.00 -12.34 17.16
C LEU A 2 -10.69 -11.62 16.82
N ALA A 3 -10.06 -11.98 15.69
CA ALA A 3 -9.03 -11.19 15.02
C ALA A 3 -9.33 -9.69 15.18
N ILE A 4 -8.31 -8.87 15.49
CA ILE A 4 -8.47 -7.43 15.74
C ILE A 4 -9.46 -6.87 14.71
N CYS A 5 -10.55 -6.26 15.17
CA CYS A 5 -11.44 -5.52 14.27
C CYS A 5 -10.57 -4.46 13.58
N GLY A 6 -10.20 -4.69 12.32
CA GLY A 6 -9.33 -3.80 11.58
C GLY A 6 -9.91 -2.39 11.55
N TYR A 7 -9.05 -1.39 11.39
CA TYR A 7 -9.49 0.01 11.41
C TYR A 7 -10.52 0.28 10.30
N ASN A 8 -11.59 0.96 10.65
CA ASN A 8 -12.58 1.39 9.67
C ASN A 8 -12.06 2.60 8.85
N ALA A 9 -12.75 2.89 7.74
CA ALA A 9 -12.38 3.96 6.81
C ALA A 9 -12.25 5.33 7.50
N LYS A 10 -13.12 5.63 8.48
CA LYS A 10 -13.08 6.91 9.22
C LYS A 10 -11.84 7.03 10.10
N GLN A 11 -11.40 5.94 10.73
CA GLN A 11 -10.18 5.89 11.54
C GLN A 11 -8.95 6.15 10.66
N ILE A 12 -8.84 5.46 9.53
CA ILE A 12 -7.74 5.64 8.57
C ILE A 12 -7.74 7.07 8.00
N ARG A 13 -8.89 7.57 7.52
CA ARG A 13 -9.01 8.96 7.04
C ARG A 13 -8.59 9.97 8.11
N SER A 14 -8.92 9.72 9.37
CA SER A 14 -8.59 10.63 10.48
C SER A 14 -7.10 10.64 10.80
N ALA A 15 -6.45 9.47 10.80
CA ALA A 15 -5.02 9.32 11.04
C ALA A 15 -4.16 10.12 10.05
N TYR A 16 -4.50 10.04 8.75
CA TYR A 16 -3.80 10.72 7.66
C TYR A 16 -4.35 12.12 7.31
N GLY A 17 -5.35 12.60 8.07
CA GLY A 17 -5.92 13.93 7.93
C GLY A 17 -6.87 14.12 6.75
N ALA A 18 -7.20 13.06 6.01
CA ALA A 18 -8.21 13.05 4.95
C ALA A 18 -9.63 13.27 5.50
N GLN A 19 -9.92 12.88 6.75
CA GLN A 19 -11.26 13.07 7.35
C GLN A 19 -11.67 14.56 7.42
N LYS A 20 -10.70 15.48 7.54
CA LYS A 20 -10.97 16.92 7.52
C LYS A 20 -11.17 17.45 6.10
N LEU A 21 -10.62 16.78 5.07
CA LEU A 21 -10.94 17.07 3.68
C LEU A 21 -12.38 16.62 3.39
N TYR A 22 -12.69 15.37 3.74
CA TYR A 22 -14.01 14.75 3.60
C TYR A 22 -15.13 15.62 4.22
N ARG A 23 -14.99 16.05 5.49
CA ARG A 23 -15.99 16.92 6.14
C ARG A 23 -16.15 18.30 5.50
N ASN A 24 -15.19 18.74 4.72
CA ASN A 24 -15.24 20.01 4.00
C ASN A 24 -15.71 19.83 2.55
N GLY A 25 -16.31 18.68 2.22
CA GLY A 25 -16.82 18.35 0.89
C GLY A 25 -15.78 17.85 -0.10
N ALA A 26 -14.52 17.67 0.32
CA ALA A 26 -13.46 17.09 -0.51
C ALA A 26 -13.33 15.60 -0.20
N ASP A 27 -14.22 14.80 -0.77
CA ASP A 27 -14.32 13.35 -0.59
C ASP A 27 -13.84 12.56 -1.82
N GLY A 28 -13.24 13.23 -2.80
CA GLY A 28 -12.82 12.66 -4.08
C GLY A 28 -13.84 12.87 -5.19
N SER A 29 -14.96 13.53 -4.92
CA SER A 29 -15.96 13.88 -5.93
C SER A 29 -15.32 14.59 -7.13
N GLY A 30 -15.61 14.12 -8.33
CA GLY A 30 -15.05 14.67 -9.57
C GLY A 30 -13.67 14.12 -9.95
N THR A 31 -13.08 13.24 -9.14
CA THR A 31 -11.82 12.54 -9.45
C THR A 31 -12.05 11.06 -9.74
N ASP A 32 -11.07 10.44 -10.37
CA ASP A 32 -10.99 9.07 -10.81
C ASP A 32 -9.68 8.44 -10.30
N ILE A 33 -9.79 7.31 -9.62
CA ILE A 33 -8.68 6.48 -9.16
C ILE A 33 -8.58 5.28 -10.09
N GLY A 34 -7.40 5.05 -10.67
CA GLY A 34 -7.05 3.80 -11.33
C GLY A 34 -6.50 2.80 -10.32
N ILE A 35 -6.86 1.53 -10.46
CA ILE A 35 -6.33 0.42 -9.67
C ILE A 35 -5.92 -0.67 -10.66
N VAL A 36 -4.67 -1.12 -10.56
CA VAL A 36 -4.16 -2.23 -11.38
C VAL A 36 -3.66 -3.33 -10.45
N THR A 37 -4.32 -4.48 -10.54
CA THR A 37 -3.97 -5.73 -9.84
C THR A 37 -4.33 -6.92 -10.73
N GLY A 38 -3.62 -8.03 -10.63
CA GLY A 38 -3.90 -9.18 -11.48
C GLY A 38 -5.27 -9.81 -11.22
N TYR A 39 -5.88 -10.30 -12.29
CA TYR A 39 -7.20 -10.95 -12.37
C TYR A 39 -8.39 -10.02 -12.06
N LEU A 40 -9.60 -10.59 -12.11
CA LEU A 40 -10.84 -9.89 -11.76
C LEU A 40 -11.75 -10.82 -10.96
N SER A 41 -11.98 -10.49 -9.71
CA SER A 41 -12.91 -11.19 -8.83
C SER A 41 -14.35 -10.99 -9.32
N PRO A 42 -15.15 -12.07 -9.43
CA PRO A 42 -16.56 -11.95 -9.79
C PRO A 42 -17.40 -11.24 -8.71
N THR A 43 -16.92 -11.19 -7.46
CA THR A 43 -17.62 -10.59 -6.31
C THR A 43 -17.11 -9.20 -5.97
N LEU A 44 -16.15 -8.65 -6.71
CA LEU A 44 -15.46 -7.41 -6.37
C LEU A 44 -16.42 -6.24 -6.07
N GLN A 45 -17.48 -6.09 -6.87
CA GLN A 45 -18.48 -5.05 -6.68
C GLN A 45 -19.37 -5.30 -5.45
N SER A 46 -19.82 -6.54 -5.22
CA SER A 46 -20.67 -6.86 -4.06
C SER A 46 -19.89 -6.74 -2.74
N ASP A 47 -18.61 -7.10 -2.76
CA ASP A 47 -17.70 -6.94 -1.63
C ASP A 47 -17.50 -5.45 -1.31
N LEU A 48 -17.30 -4.62 -2.33
CA LEU A 48 -17.22 -3.16 -2.17
C LEU A 48 -18.51 -2.56 -1.61
N ASP A 49 -19.69 -3.00 -2.08
CA ASP A 49 -20.98 -2.53 -1.59
C ASP A 49 -21.21 -2.89 -0.11
N ALA A 50 -20.76 -4.06 0.31
CA ALA A 50 -20.79 -4.50 1.70
C ALA A 50 -19.80 -3.69 2.56
N TYR A 51 -18.60 -3.42 2.04
CA TYR A 51 -17.64 -2.52 2.71
C TYR A 51 -18.20 -1.11 2.89
N SER A 52 -18.85 -0.53 1.87
CA SER A 52 -19.48 0.78 1.97
C SER A 52 -20.57 0.81 3.05
N HIS A 53 -21.38 -0.25 3.14
CA HIS A 53 -22.38 -0.42 4.19
C HIS A 53 -21.73 -0.47 5.59
N ASP A 54 -20.74 -1.34 5.79
CA ASP A 54 -20.07 -1.53 7.07
C ASP A 54 -19.35 -0.26 7.57
N ASN A 55 -18.88 0.58 6.64
CA ASN A 55 -18.20 1.84 6.94
C ASN A 55 -19.12 3.07 6.96
N GLY A 56 -20.42 2.90 6.65
CA GLY A 56 -21.39 3.99 6.57
C GLY A 56 -21.00 5.08 5.55
N ILE A 57 -20.47 4.68 4.41
CA ILE A 57 -20.12 5.57 3.28
C ILE A 57 -20.99 5.28 2.07
N ALA A 58 -21.13 6.25 1.17
CA ALA A 58 -21.91 6.08 -0.06
C ALA A 58 -21.31 4.97 -0.93
N ARG A 59 -22.15 4.12 -1.51
CA ARG A 59 -21.72 3.10 -2.48
C ARG A 59 -21.19 3.76 -3.75
N THR A 60 -20.23 3.10 -4.39
CA THR A 60 -19.74 3.48 -5.72
C THR A 60 -19.79 2.28 -6.65
N ARG A 61 -19.85 2.55 -7.96
CA ARG A 61 -19.81 1.51 -8.98
C ARG A 61 -18.44 1.50 -9.64
N LEU A 62 -17.80 0.33 -9.62
CA LEU A 62 -16.55 0.08 -10.30
C LEU A 62 -16.73 0.23 -11.82
N ARG A 63 -15.77 0.90 -12.46
CA ARG A 63 -15.59 0.89 -13.89
C ARG A 63 -14.54 -0.16 -14.20
N ILE A 64 -15.01 -1.34 -14.58
CA ILE A 64 -14.11 -2.45 -14.91
C ILE A 64 -13.74 -2.30 -16.38
N ASP A 65 -12.46 -2.03 -16.60
CA ASP A 65 -11.86 -2.08 -17.91
C ASP A 65 -11.13 -3.42 -18.07
N ARG A 66 -11.13 -3.94 -19.31
CA ARG A 66 -10.50 -5.22 -19.64
C ARG A 66 -9.55 -4.99 -20.80
N PRO A 67 -8.29 -5.42 -20.71
CA PRO A 67 -7.35 -5.26 -21.80
C PRO A 67 -7.78 -6.07 -23.03
N GLN A 68 -7.28 -5.68 -24.21
CA GLN A 68 -7.54 -6.42 -25.44
C GLN A 68 -7.01 -7.87 -25.32
N GLY A 69 -7.85 -8.85 -25.66
CA GLY A 69 -7.50 -10.27 -25.56
C GLY A 69 -7.70 -10.88 -24.17
N TYR A 70 -8.29 -10.14 -23.23
CA TYR A 70 -8.62 -10.63 -21.89
C TYR A 70 -9.39 -11.95 -21.93
N THR A 71 -8.83 -12.97 -21.29
CA THR A 71 -9.49 -14.26 -21.06
C THR A 71 -9.68 -14.45 -19.55
N PRO A 72 -10.91 -14.48 -19.04
CA PRO A 72 -11.13 -14.71 -17.61
C PRO A 72 -10.49 -16.03 -17.17
N ALA A 73 -9.68 -15.99 -16.12
CA ALA A 73 -9.18 -17.19 -15.45
C ALA A 73 -10.33 -17.92 -14.73
N ASP A 74 -10.18 -19.23 -14.56
CA ASP A 74 -11.11 -20.02 -13.76
C ASP A 74 -11.05 -19.54 -12.29
N PRO A 75 -12.16 -19.08 -11.69
CA PRO A 75 -12.15 -18.61 -10.31
C PRO A 75 -11.62 -19.63 -9.29
N SER A 76 -11.79 -20.92 -9.55
CA SER A 76 -11.26 -21.98 -8.68
C SER A 76 -9.73 -22.07 -8.69
N GLU A 77 -9.07 -21.52 -9.71
CA GLU A 77 -7.61 -21.51 -9.85
C GLU A 77 -6.97 -20.21 -9.32
N VAL A 78 -7.72 -19.11 -9.27
CA VAL A 78 -7.16 -17.77 -8.97
C VAL A 78 -7.79 -17.06 -7.78
N TRP A 79 -8.68 -17.72 -7.03
CA TRP A 79 -9.39 -17.11 -5.89
C TRP A 79 -8.46 -16.51 -4.83
N ASN A 80 -7.26 -17.06 -4.65
CA ASN A 80 -6.26 -16.58 -3.71
C ASN A 80 -5.69 -15.19 -4.08
N PHE A 81 -5.84 -14.76 -5.33
CA PHE A 81 -5.45 -13.42 -5.79
C PHE A 81 -6.54 -12.35 -5.59
N TYR A 82 -7.77 -12.75 -5.26
CA TYR A 82 -8.90 -11.81 -5.16
C TYR A 82 -8.81 -10.89 -3.95
N LEU A 83 -8.05 -11.29 -2.91
CA LEU A 83 -7.85 -10.46 -1.72
C LEU A 83 -7.24 -9.11 -2.07
N GLU A 84 -6.26 -9.08 -2.97
CA GLU A 84 -5.54 -7.86 -3.35
C GLU A 84 -6.46 -6.84 -4.03
N GLN A 85 -7.30 -7.32 -4.94
CA GLN A 85 -8.26 -6.49 -5.69
C GLN A 85 -9.31 -5.90 -4.74
N THR A 86 -9.81 -6.73 -3.82
CA THR A 86 -10.77 -6.35 -2.79
C THR A 86 -10.16 -5.31 -1.84
N LEU A 87 -8.92 -5.53 -1.40
CA LEU A 87 -8.16 -4.60 -0.57
C LEU A 87 -8.01 -3.24 -1.26
N ASP A 88 -7.45 -3.21 -2.47
CA ASP A 88 -7.13 -1.97 -3.18
C ASP A 88 -8.38 -1.12 -3.44
N THR A 89 -9.47 -1.76 -3.89
CA THR A 89 -10.74 -1.07 -4.18
C THR A 89 -11.39 -0.52 -2.93
N GLN A 90 -11.48 -1.31 -1.86
CA GLN A 90 -12.13 -0.91 -0.61
C GLN A 90 -11.36 0.17 0.12
N VAL A 91 -10.04 0.06 0.21
CA VAL A 91 -9.22 1.05 0.92
C VAL A 91 -9.17 2.38 0.16
N SER A 92 -9.06 2.35 -1.17
CA SER A 92 -9.15 3.56 -2.00
C SER A 92 -10.50 4.25 -1.83
N HIS A 93 -11.60 3.49 -1.92
CA HIS A 93 -12.96 3.99 -1.71
C HIS A 93 -13.18 4.51 -0.29
N GLY A 94 -12.66 3.81 0.71
CA GLY A 94 -12.68 4.22 2.10
C GLY A 94 -11.98 5.57 2.31
N MET A 95 -10.91 5.86 1.59
CA MET A 95 -10.22 7.14 1.71
C MET A 95 -10.88 8.29 0.93
N ALA A 96 -11.42 7.99 -0.25
CA ALA A 96 -12.13 8.94 -1.12
C ALA A 96 -13.48 8.38 -1.61
N PRO A 97 -14.55 8.42 -0.78
CA PRO A 97 -15.83 7.81 -1.13
C PRO A 97 -16.52 8.39 -2.38
N GLY A 98 -16.22 9.65 -2.73
CA GLY A 98 -16.78 10.32 -3.90
C GLY A 98 -16.01 10.07 -5.20
N ALA A 99 -14.82 9.45 -5.14
CA ALA A 99 -14.03 9.16 -6.32
C ALA A 99 -14.65 8.02 -7.14
N ARG A 100 -14.54 8.13 -8.47
CA ARG A 100 -14.81 7.02 -9.38
C ARG A 100 -13.62 6.08 -9.38
N ILE A 101 -13.87 4.77 -9.37
CA ILE A 101 -12.79 3.77 -9.37
C ILE A 101 -12.80 3.04 -10.71
N HIS A 102 -11.69 3.14 -11.43
CA HIS A 102 -11.40 2.34 -12.61
C HIS A 102 -10.51 1.18 -12.19
N TYR A 103 -11.03 -0.03 -12.36
CA TYR A 103 -10.30 -1.25 -12.05
C TYR A 103 -9.85 -1.89 -13.35
N GLU A 104 -8.54 -2.12 -13.48
CA GLU A 104 -7.88 -2.72 -14.63
C GLU A 104 -7.20 -4.01 -14.17
N GLY A 105 -7.91 -5.12 -14.40
CA GLY A 105 -7.47 -6.45 -14.00
C GLY A 105 -7.01 -7.27 -15.20
N PRO A 106 -5.71 -7.30 -15.55
CA PRO A 106 -5.23 -8.23 -16.57
C PRO A 106 -5.49 -9.68 -16.16
N ASP A 107 -5.55 -10.60 -17.13
CA ASP A 107 -5.74 -12.03 -16.90
C ASP A 107 -4.45 -12.76 -16.43
N GLY A 108 -3.66 -12.09 -15.60
CA GLY A 108 -2.44 -12.62 -15.01
C GLY A 108 -1.69 -11.60 -14.18
N ILE A 109 -0.72 -12.09 -13.40
CA ILE A 109 0.12 -11.26 -12.50
C ILE A 109 1.49 -10.92 -13.10
N ASN A 110 1.79 -11.42 -14.31
CA ASN A 110 3.07 -11.16 -14.95
C ASN A 110 3.26 -9.67 -15.22
N ILE A 111 4.50 -9.21 -15.04
CA ILE A 111 4.84 -7.78 -15.07
C ILE A 111 4.51 -7.10 -16.40
N ASP A 112 4.56 -7.83 -17.51
CA ASP A 112 4.21 -7.32 -18.84
C ASP A 112 2.72 -7.00 -18.95
N LYS A 113 1.85 -7.89 -18.48
CA LYS A 113 0.41 -7.67 -18.45
C LYS A 113 0.04 -6.51 -17.53
N GLN A 114 0.71 -6.41 -16.38
CA GLN A 114 0.49 -5.33 -15.42
C GLN A 114 0.95 -3.97 -15.97
N ILE A 115 2.11 -3.91 -16.63
CA ILE A 115 2.58 -2.69 -17.31
C ILE A 115 1.62 -2.30 -18.46
N ALA A 116 1.11 -3.26 -19.22
CA ALA A 116 0.13 -3.00 -20.28
C ALA A 116 -1.17 -2.41 -19.72
N ALA A 117 -1.70 -2.96 -18.62
CA ALA A 117 -2.87 -2.44 -17.93
C ALA A 117 -2.65 -1.00 -17.40
N VAL A 118 -1.46 -0.71 -16.87
CA VAL A 118 -1.09 0.66 -16.51
C VAL A 118 -1.02 1.57 -17.74
N SER A 119 -0.42 1.11 -18.84
CA SER A 119 -0.34 1.86 -20.10
C SER A 119 -1.73 2.25 -20.60
N ASP A 120 -2.68 1.32 -20.57
CA ASP A 120 -4.06 1.56 -20.99
C ASP A 120 -4.74 2.68 -20.17
N LEU A 121 -4.56 2.70 -18.85
CA LEU A 121 -5.05 3.79 -17.99
C LEU A 121 -4.43 5.14 -18.33
N VAL A 122 -3.11 5.13 -18.55
CA VAL A 122 -2.32 6.32 -18.88
C VAL A 122 -2.72 6.86 -20.26
N ASP A 123 -2.89 6.00 -21.25
CA ASP A 123 -3.29 6.37 -22.62
C ASP A 123 -4.70 6.94 -22.67
N ARG A 124 -5.63 6.38 -21.89
CA ARG A 124 -6.99 6.94 -21.76
C ARG A 124 -6.97 8.29 -21.04
N ASN A 125 -5.96 8.55 -20.20
CA ASN A 125 -5.71 9.81 -19.52
C ASN A 125 -6.92 10.30 -18.67
N ARG A 126 -7.63 9.38 -18.01
CA ARG A 126 -8.87 9.68 -17.26
C ARG A 126 -8.76 9.66 -15.75
N VAL A 127 -7.60 9.28 -15.21
CA VAL A 127 -7.39 9.10 -13.77
C VAL A 127 -6.44 10.16 -13.20
N GLU A 128 -6.69 10.63 -11.98
CA GLU A 128 -5.81 11.55 -11.25
C GLU A 128 -4.62 10.81 -10.65
N VAL A 129 -4.84 9.54 -10.28
CA VAL A 129 -3.90 8.68 -9.57
C VAL A 129 -4.14 7.22 -9.91
N VAL A 130 -3.06 6.44 -10.00
CA VAL A 130 -3.10 4.98 -10.14
C VAL A 130 -2.44 4.35 -8.90
N SER A 131 -3.19 3.49 -8.21
CA SER A 131 -2.67 2.61 -7.16
C SER A 131 -2.20 1.30 -7.76
N ASN A 132 -1.02 0.84 -7.38
CA ASN A 132 -0.44 -0.42 -7.84
C ASN A 132 0.14 -1.15 -6.62
N SER A 133 -0.43 -2.32 -6.33
CA SER A 133 -0.01 -3.16 -5.21
C SER A 133 0.66 -4.45 -5.71
N TRP A 134 1.56 -4.29 -6.69
CA TRP A 134 2.32 -5.38 -7.31
C TRP A 134 3.74 -4.94 -7.64
N GLY A 135 4.64 -5.91 -7.74
CA GLY A 135 6.03 -5.69 -8.09
C GLY A 135 6.81 -7.00 -8.09
N ALA A 136 8.09 -6.89 -8.42
CA ALA A 136 9.06 -7.96 -8.30
C ALA A 136 10.37 -7.39 -7.78
N PHE A 137 11.25 -8.23 -7.24
CA PHE A 137 12.59 -7.78 -6.87
C PHE A 137 13.28 -7.20 -8.09
N GLU A 138 13.84 -6.00 -7.92
CA GLU A 138 14.47 -5.24 -8.99
C GLU A 138 15.48 -6.11 -9.74
N VAL A 139 16.32 -6.87 -9.02
CA VAL A 139 17.36 -7.72 -9.63
C VAL A 139 16.85 -8.85 -10.54
N GLU A 140 15.56 -9.21 -10.44
CA GLU A 140 14.93 -10.25 -11.26
C GLU A 140 14.22 -9.68 -12.50
N VAL A 141 14.09 -8.35 -12.59
CA VAL A 141 13.38 -7.70 -13.69
C VAL A 141 14.26 -7.54 -14.92
N SER A 142 13.72 -7.91 -16.08
CA SER A 142 14.42 -7.80 -17.37
C SER A 142 14.60 -6.33 -17.81
N LYS A 143 15.67 -6.07 -18.59
CA LYS A 143 15.92 -4.74 -19.16
C LYS A 143 14.79 -4.23 -20.06
N ALA A 144 14.06 -5.13 -20.72
CA ALA A 144 12.94 -4.74 -21.58
C ALA A 144 11.78 -4.18 -20.74
N TYR A 145 11.50 -4.79 -19.59
CA TYR A 145 10.43 -4.34 -18.69
C TYR A 145 10.75 -3.02 -17.99
N TYR A 146 12.02 -2.73 -17.70
CA TYR A 146 12.40 -1.39 -17.26
C TYR A 146 12.11 -0.33 -18.31
N ARG A 147 12.46 -0.58 -19.58
CA ARG A 147 12.20 0.40 -20.65
C ARG A 147 10.71 0.65 -20.81
N ALA A 148 9.93 -0.43 -20.94
CA ALA A 148 8.48 -0.34 -21.10
C ALA A 148 7.81 0.40 -19.93
N GLY A 149 8.14 0.04 -18.69
CA GLY A 149 7.56 0.73 -17.53
C GLY A 149 8.03 2.17 -17.39
N GLU A 150 9.32 2.47 -17.56
CA GLU A 150 9.83 3.85 -17.47
C GLU A 150 9.18 4.77 -18.51
N ASP A 151 8.95 4.29 -19.75
CA ASP A 151 8.28 5.08 -20.80
C ASP A 151 6.84 5.43 -20.39
N VAL A 152 6.08 4.45 -19.88
CA VAL A 152 4.71 4.64 -19.38
C VAL A 152 4.69 5.58 -18.17
N PHE A 153 5.61 5.43 -17.22
CA PHE A 153 5.64 6.29 -16.02
C PHE A 153 6.07 7.72 -16.33
N MET A 154 6.95 7.92 -17.32
CA MET A 154 7.29 9.25 -17.83
C MET A 154 6.08 9.91 -18.50
N GLN A 155 5.33 9.17 -19.32
CA GLN A 155 4.10 9.66 -19.93
C GLN A 155 3.07 10.06 -18.86
N ALA A 156 2.83 9.20 -17.87
CA ALA A 156 1.95 9.49 -16.74
C ALA A 156 2.36 10.78 -16.01
N ALA A 157 3.66 10.95 -15.74
CA ALA A 157 4.19 12.13 -15.07
C ALA A 157 3.93 13.43 -15.87
N VAL A 158 4.08 13.39 -17.20
CA VAL A 158 3.83 14.55 -18.09
C VAL A 158 2.34 14.84 -18.24
N GLN A 159 1.49 13.81 -18.25
CA GLN A 159 0.03 13.96 -18.29
C GLN A 159 -0.59 14.37 -16.94
N GLY A 160 0.22 14.50 -15.89
CA GLY A 160 -0.25 14.87 -14.56
C GLY A 160 -0.96 13.73 -13.83
N ILE A 161 -0.69 12.48 -14.18
CA ILE A 161 -1.19 11.30 -13.46
C ILE A 161 -0.21 10.95 -12.34
N THR A 162 -0.74 10.75 -11.13
CA THR A 162 0.06 10.29 -10.00
C THR A 162 0.24 8.77 -10.06
N MET A 163 1.46 8.27 -10.16
CA MET A 163 1.74 6.83 -10.07
C MET A 163 2.20 6.47 -8.66
N LEU A 164 1.42 5.64 -7.95
CA LEU A 164 1.74 5.11 -6.63
C LEU A 164 2.00 3.61 -6.73
N TYR A 165 3.09 3.16 -6.09
CA TYR A 165 3.43 1.74 -5.98
C TYR A 165 3.71 1.38 -4.53
N ALA A 166 3.13 0.26 -4.08
CA ALA A 166 3.55 -0.42 -2.86
C ALA A 166 5.06 -0.69 -2.94
N SER A 167 5.82 -0.41 -1.87
CA SER A 167 7.27 -0.62 -1.89
C SER A 167 7.67 -2.09 -1.89
N GLY A 168 6.78 -2.97 -1.43
CA GLY A 168 7.00 -4.39 -1.17
C GLY A 168 7.02 -4.70 0.33
N ASP A 169 6.96 -5.99 0.65
CA ASP A 169 6.70 -6.50 2.01
C ASP A 169 7.82 -7.43 2.51
N ASN A 170 9.01 -7.38 1.91
CA ASN A 170 10.15 -8.28 2.17
C ASN A 170 11.33 -7.59 2.87
N GLY A 171 11.13 -6.44 3.51
CA GLY A 171 12.20 -5.70 4.18
C GLY A 171 13.36 -5.35 3.23
N ASP A 172 14.58 -5.74 3.55
CA ASP A 172 15.72 -5.47 2.65
C ASP A 172 15.89 -6.50 1.51
N GLY A 173 15.07 -7.55 1.47
CA GLY A 173 15.11 -8.64 0.49
C GLY A 173 16.17 -9.72 0.77
N ILE A 174 16.97 -9.62 1.84
CA ILE A 174 18.02 -10.60 2.13
C ILE A 174 17.43 -11.98 2.46
N ASP A 175 16.36 -12.04 3.24
CA ASP A 175 15.76 -13.33 3.64
C ASP A 175 15.19 -14.10 2.45
N THR A 176 14.84 -13.40 1.37
CA THR A 176 14.33 -14.02 0.13
C THR A 176 15.42 -14.32 -0.89
N LEU A 177 16.38 -13.40 -1.09
CA LEU A 177 17.34 -13.47 -2.19
C LEU A 177 18.80 -13.72 -1.76
N GLY A 178 19.10 -13.66 -0.47
CA GLY A 178 20.46 -13.63 0.07
C GLY A 178 21.21 -12.32 -0.20
N ILE A 179 20.57 -11.33 -0.82
CA ILE A 179 21.15 -10.02 -1.15
C ILE A 179 20.13 -8.91 -0.94
N ARG A 180 20.61 -7.69 -0.66
CA ARG A 180 19.72 -6.51 -0.64
C ARG A 180 19.16 -6.21 -2.03
N SER A 181 17.84 -6.09 -2.12
CA SER A 181 17.11 -5.64 -3.30
C SER A 181 15.84 -4.90 -2.91
N VAL A 182 15.52 -3.85 -3.66
CA VAL A 182 14.19 -3.20 -3.62
C VAL A 182 13.27 -3.84 -4.66
N TRP A 183 11.99 -3.46 -4.67
CA TRP A 183 11.06 -3.84 -5.74
C TRP A 183 11.01 -2.84 -6.88
N TYR A 184 10.80 -3.34 -8.09
CA TYR A 184 10.33 -2.57 -9.24
C TYR A 184 8.88 -2.97 -9.53
N PRO A 185 7.96 -2.04 -9.87
CA PRO A 185 8.21 -0.64 -10.26
C PRO A 185 8.48 0.40 -9.18
N ALA A 186 8.34 0.09 -7.89
CA ALA A 186 8.57 1.07 -6.82
C ALA A 186 9.94 1.77 -6.90
N SER A 187 10.98 1.09 -7.39
CA SER A 187 12.31 1.67 -7.59
C SER A 187 12.42 2.69 -8.74
N SER A 188 11.41 2.80 -9.60
CA SER A 188 11.34 3.81 -10.67
C SER A 188 11.50 5.22 -10.11
N ARG A 189 12.12 6.10 -10.90
CA ARG A 189 12.31 7.52 -10.55
C ARG A 189 11.07 8.36 -10.83
N TRP A 190 10.06 7.81 -11.50
CA TRP A 190 8.86 8.52 -11.98
C TRP A 190 7.59 8.15 -11.22
N VAL A 191 7.70 7.25 -10.24
CA VAL A 191 6.60 6.83 -9.36
C VAL A 191 6.88 7.27 -7.93
N THR A 192 5.83 7.35 -7.11
CA THR A 192 5.97 7.49 -5.66
C THR A 192 5.92 6.10 -5.04
N ALA A 193 7.02 5.65 -4.44
CA ALA A 193 7.03 4.41 -3.66
C ALA A 193 6.45 4.65 -2.27
N VAL A 194 5.49 3.80 -1.89
CA VAL A 194 4.74 3.92 -0.65
C VAL A 194 5.11 2.74 0.27
N GLY A 195 5.87 3.06 1.31
CA GLY A 195 6.28 2.13 2.36
C GLY A 195 5.23 1.94 3.45
N GLY A 196 5.61 1.15 4.43
CA GLY A 196 4.75 0.67 5.49
C GLY A 196 5.05 1.20 6.88
N THR A 197 3.99 1.41 7.66
CA THR A 197 4.04 1.75 9.09
C THR A 197 3.10 0.88 9.91
N THR A 198 3.47 0.67 11.18
CA THR A 198 2.55 0.22 12.22
C THR A 198 1.86 1.44 12.80
N LEU A 199 0.53 1.49 12.76
CA LEU A 199 -0.26 2.63 13.22
C LEU A 199 -1.06 2.29 14.47
N SER A 200 -1.15 3.23 15.41
CA SER A 200 -2.16 3.17 16.47
C SER A 200 -3.15 4.32 16.37
N VAL A 201 -4.43 3.97 16.35
CA VAL A 201 -5.56 4.91 16.41
C VAL A 201 -6.27 4.77 17.75
N GLY A 202 -6.46 5.90 18.43
CA GLY A 202 -7.13 5.97 19.72
C GLY A 202 -8.65 6.01 19.59
N PRO A 203 -9.37 5.97 20.73
CA PRO A 203 -10.83 5.85 20.77
C PRO A 203 -11.58 7.05 20.15
N THR A 204 -10.93 8.19 19.95
CA THR A 204 -11.53 9.37 19.29
C THR A 204 -11.14 9.50 17.80
N ASN A 205 -10.64 8.41 17.20
CA ASN A 205 -10.12 8.34 15.82
C ASN A 205 -8.86 9.16 15.57
N GLN A 206 -8.15 9.55 16.62
CA GLN A 206 -6.88 10.27 16.52
C GLN A 206 -5.73 9.26 16.37
N ARG A 207 -4.76 9.57 15.50
CA ARG A 207 -3.46 8.88 15.52
C ARG A 207 -2.80 9.11 16.88
N VAL A 208 -2.40 8.04 17.55
CA VAL A 208 -1.70 8.06 18.85
C VAL A 208 -0.19 7.97 18.62
N TRP A 209 0.24 6.95 17.89
CA TRP A 209 1.63 6.76 17.49
C TRP A 209 1.69 6.05 16.14
N GLU A 210 2.87 6.09 15.52
CA GLU A 210 3.18 5.37 14.27
C GLU A 210 4.68 5.10 14.25
N GLN A 211 5.08 3.90 13.85
CA GLN A 211 6.47 3.45 13.72
C GLN A 211 6.67 2.78 12.37
N GLY A 212 7.92 2.59 11.92
CA GLY A 212 8.17 1.81 10.70
C GLY A 212 7.68 0.37 10.85
N TRP A 213 7.12 -0.18 9.79
CA TRP A 213 6.63 -1.56 9.76
C TRP A 213 7.74 -2.53 9.40
N GLY A 214 7.81 -3.60 10.18
CA GLY A 214 8.76 -4.68 10.06
C GLY A 214 8.61 -5.55 11.29
N GLU A 215 8.26 -6.81 11.08
CA GLU A 215 7.84 -7.68 12.16
C GLU A 215 8.37 -9.10 12.02
N SER A 216 8.55 -9.72 13.18
CA SER A 216 8.78 -11.14 13.31
C SER A 216 7.58 -11.80 13.95
N VAL A 217 7.33 -13.05 13.61
CA VAL A 217 6.22 -13.83 14.14
C VAL A 217 6.72 -15.01 14.95
N THR A 218 5.91 -15.36 15.94
CA THR A 218 6.07 -16.52 16.79
C THR A 218 4.71 -17.17 16.99
N GLN A 219 4.62 -18.51 16.93
CA GLN A 219 3.35 -19.22 17.13
C GLN A 219 3.22 -19.69 18.57
N PHE A 220 2.00 -19.75 19.08
CA PHE A 220 1.73 -20.37 20.37
C PHE A 220 1.63 -21.89 20.20
N ASN A 221 2.55 -22.61 20.82
CA ASN A 221 2.52 -24.07 20.85
C ASN A 221 1.66 -24.53 22.04
N GLU A 222 0.43 -24.95 21.76
CA GLU A 222 -0.52 -25.39 22.80
C GLU A 222 0.00 -26.60 23.61
N ALA A 223 0.72 -27.52 22.96
CA ALA A 223 1.24 -28.73 23.60
C ALA A 223 2.29 -28.42 24.68
N THR A 224 3.06 -27.35 24.49
CA THR A 224 4.08 -26.90 25.46
C THR A 224 3.63 -25.69 26.29
N SER A 225 2.48 -25.10 25.95
CA SER A 225 1.98 -23.85 26.52
C SER A 225 3.01 -22.70 26.46
N ALA A 226 3.76 -22.64 25.36
CA ALA A 226 4.84 -21.70 25.15
C ALA A 226 4.82 -21.11 23.75
N TRP A 227 5.44 -19.93 23.60
CA TRP A 227 5.72 -19.32 22.32
C TRP A 227 6.95 -19.99 21.69
N ASP A 228 6.81 -20.48 20.45
CA ASP A 228 7.87 -21.22 19.75
C ASP A 228 7.96 -20.78 18.27
N PRO A 229 9.13 -20.30 17.79
CA PRO A 229 10.38 -20.04 18.55
C PRO A 229 10.22 -18.98 19.65
N GLU A 230 11.19 -18.81 20.55
CA GLU A 230 11.10 -17.73 21.55
C GLU A 230 10.98 -16.34 20.86
N PRO A 231 10.10 -15.43 21.34
CA PRO A 231 9.96 -14.10 20.77
C PRO A 231 11.30 -13.34 20.72
N PRO A 232 11.58 -12.57 19.65
CA PRO A 232 10.64 -12.10 18.64
C PRO A 232 10.33 -13.10 17.51
N GLY A 233 11.01 -14.25 17.47
CA GLY A 233 10.85 -15.27 16.45
C GLY A 233 11.51 -14.92 15.12
N THR A 234 10.89 -15.32 14.02
CA THR A 234 11.45 -15.20 12.66
C THR A 234 10.86 -14.01 11.94
N PHE A 235 11.67 -13.25 11.19
CA PHE A 235 11.17 -12.20 10.30
C PHE A 235 10.06 -12.75 9.40
N PHE A 236 8.95 -12.02 9.38
CA PHE A 236 7.75 -12.41 8.64
C PHE A 236 7.60 -11.52 7.42
N GLU A 237 7.41 -10.23 7.67
CA GLU A 237 7.23 -9.24 6.62
C GLU A 237 7.54 -7.83 7.14
N GLY A 238 7.70 -6.90 6.22
CA GLY A 238 8.02 -5.52 6.54
C GLY A 238 8.23 -4.66 5.32
N SER A 239 8.16 -3.35 5.52
CA SER A 239 8.29 -2.40 4.40
C SER A 239 9.58 -2.59 3.63
N THR A 240 9.47 -2.90 2.33
CA THR A 240 10.64 -3.05 1.48
C THR A 240 11.32 -1.70 1.26
N GLY A 241 12.65 -1.66 1.38
CA GLY A 241 13.38 -0.42 1.23
C GLY A 241 14.89 -0.57 1.01
N GLY A 242 15.53 0.55 0.73
CA GLY A 242 16.97 0.61 0.43
C GLY A 242 17.31 1.23 -0.92
N ALA A 243 18.56 1.10 -1.32
CA ALA A 243 19.07 1.66 -2.58
C ALA A 243 18.74 0.74 -3.76
N SER A 244 18.32 1.35 -4.88
CA SER A 244 18.24 0.69 -6.18
C SER A 244 19.64 0.35 -6.69
N ARG A 245 19.76 -0.81 -7.36
CA ARG A 245 20.93 -1.24 -8.11
C ARG A 245 20.88 -0.78 -9.57
N VAL A 246 19.74 -0.28 -10.03
CA VAL A 246 19.47 0.06 -11.43
C VAL A 246 19.36 1.57 -11.65
N PHE A 247 18.59 2.25 -10.82
CA PHE A 247 18.25 3.66 -11.02
C PHE A 247 19.16 4.58 -10.23
N ARG A 248 19.75 5.55 -10.94
CA ARG A 248 20.53 6.63 -10.33
C ARG A 248 19.65 7.53 -9.48
N GLN A 249 20.25 8.16 -8.48
CA GLN A 249 19.55 9.10 -7.59
C GLN A 249 18.90 10.23 -8.40
N PRO A 250 17.57 10.38 -8.35
CA PRO A 250 16.88 11.45 -9.04
C PRO A 250 17.13 12.80 -8.36
N GLY A 251 16.97 13.89 -9.12
CA GLY A 251 17.30 15.24 -8.65
C GLY A 251 16.54 15.67 -7.39
N TYR A 252 15.30 15.20 -7.22
CA TYR A 252 14.49 15.52 -6.04
C TYR A 252 14.97 14.83 -4.75
N GLN A 253 15.73 13.73 -4.83
CA GLN A 253 16.32 13.05 -3.67
C GLN A 253 17.66 13.66 -3.25
N ARG A 254 18.35 14.39 -4.14
CA ARG A 254 19.68 14.95 -3.84
C ARG A 254 19.60 15.96 -2.70
N GLY A 255 20.47 15.79 -1.70
CA GLY A 255 20.50 16.64 -0.50
C GLY A 255 19.34 16.43 0.47
N LYS A 256 18.42 15.50 0.18
CA LYS A 256 17.30 15.11 1.04
C LYS A 256 17.48 13.69 1.58
N VAL A 257 17.90 12.77 0.72
CA VAL A 257 18.26 11.40 1.09
C VAL A 257 19.70 11.36 1.58
N PRO A 258 19.97 10.90 2.82
CA PRO A 258 21.33 10.73 3.34
C PRO A 258 22.23 9.88 2.43
N LYS A 259 23.53 10.23 2.40
CA LYS A 259 24.53 9.47 1.63
C LYS A 259 24.67 8.02 2.08
N ARG A 260 24.44 7.70 3.36
CA ARG A 260 24.49 6.32 3.87
C ARG A 260 23.52 5.37 3.13
N TYR A 261 22.39 5.89 2.66
CA TYR A 261 21.44 5.12 1.86
C TYR A 261 21.75 5.26 0.38
N SER A 262 21.82 6.49 -0.12
CA SER A 262 21.97 6.72 -1.57
C SER A 262 23.31 6.25 -2.12
N SER A 263 24.36 6.15 -1.32
CA SER A 263 25.70 5.67 -1.73
C SER A 263 26.02 4.25 -1.26
N TYR A 264 25.01 3.48 -0.83
CA TYR A 264 25.22 2.15 -0.25
C TYR A 264 26.03 1.21 -1.17
N PHE A 265 25.77 1.25 -2.48
CA PHE A 265 26.50 0.45 -3.49
C PHE A 265 27.64 1.21 -4.19
N GLY A 266 28.22 2.25 -3.59
CA GLY A 266 29.39 2.94 -4.14
C GLY A 266 29.11 4.05 -5.19
N GLY A 267 27.84 4.40 -5.41
CA GLY A 267 27.41 5.53 -6.24
C GLY A 267 26.04 6.04 -5.82
N HIS A 268 25.59 7.21 -6.29
CA HIS A 268 24.28 7.77 -5.88
C HIS A 268 23.10 7.11 -6.61
N ALA A 269 22.33 6.30 -5.89
CA ALA A 269 21.16 5.56 -6.34
C ALA A 269 19.83 6.16 -5.85
N ARG A 270 18.72 5.82 -6.53
CA ARG A 270 17.35 6.02 -6.04
C ARG A 270 17.19 5.19 -4.77
N VAL A 271 16.66 5.78 -3.69
CA VAL A 271 16.39 5.05 -2.44
C VAL A 271 14.89 4.95 -2.21
N VAL A 272 14.39 3.75 -1.92
CA VAL A 272 12.97 3.42 -1.65
C VAL A 272 12.76 3.29 -0.12
N PRO A 273 11.59 3.66 0.43
CA PRO A 273 10.44 4.30 -0.23
C PRO A 273 10.53 5.84 -0.23
N ASP A 274 9.52 6.52 -0.78
CA ASP A 274 9.42 7.99 -0.76
C ASP A 274 8.63 8.51 0.45
N VAL A 275 7.55 7.83 0.80
CA VAL A 275 6.69 8.08 1.97
C VAL A 275 6.24 6.74 2.54
N ALA A 276 5.63 6.72 3.72
CA ALA A 276 5.02 5.51 4.27
C ALA A 276 3.70 5.78 4.97
N LEU A 277 2.80 4.80 4.87
CA LEU A 277 1.49 4.79 5.51
C LEU A 277 1.24 3.39 6.10
N ILE A 278 0.09 3.22 6.74
CA ILE A 278 -0.31 1.99 7.42
C ILE A 278 -0.17 0.78 6.50
N ALA A 279 0.54 -0.23 7.00
CA ALA A 279 0.80 -1.48 6.31
C ALA A 279 0.85 -2.68 7.27
N ASP A 280 1.06 -2.46 8.55
CA ASP A 280 1.16 -3.56 9.50
C ASP A 280 -0.18 -4.30 9.68
N PRO A 281 -0.27 -5.62 9.44
CA PRO A 281 -1.47 -6.44 9.62
C PRO A 281 -2.06 -6.36 11.02
N MET A 282 -1.22 -6.15 12.06
CA MET A 282 -1.67 -5.92 13.44
C MET A 282 -2.56 -4.68 13.58
N SER A 283 -2.41 -3.73 12.66
CA SER A 283 -3.12 -2.46 12.67
C SER A 283 -3.94 -2.22 11.40
N GLY A 284 -4.05 -3.23 10.54
CA GLY A 284 -4.64 -3.14 9.21
C GLY A 284 -6.09 -2.61 9.15
N PRO A 285 -6.55 -2.16 7.98
CA PRO A 285 -7.95 -1.85 7.77
C PRO A 285 -8.82 -3.11 7.82
N GLY A 286 -10.07 -2.96 8.28
CA GLY A 286 -11.07 -4.00 8.18
C GLY A 286 -11.66 -4.05 6.76
N LEU A 287 -11.70 -5.23 6.16
CA LEU A 287 -12.22 -5.49 4.82
C LEU A 287 -13.40 -6.47 4.85
N VAL A 288 -14.15 -6.49 3.75
CA VAL A 288 -15.17 -7.51 3.46
C VAL A 288 -14.76 -8.23 2.19
N GLN A 289 -14.66 -9.56 2.21
CA GLN A 289 -14.31 -10.34 1.03
C GLN A 289 -15.27 -11.51 0.89
N THR A 290 -15.71 -11.83 -0.32
CA THR A 290 -16.26 -13.14 -0.63
C THR A 290 -15.08 -14.07 -0.97
N ALA A 291 -14.76 -14.99 -0.06
CA ALA A 291 -13.65 -15.92 -0.19
C ALA A 291 -14.15 -17.31 -0.59
N PHE A 292 -13.43 -17.98 -1.48
CA PHE A 292 -13.72 -19.36 -1.86
C PHE A 292 -13.25 -20.32 -0.75
N ASN A 293 -14.13 -21.22 -0.31
CA ASN A 293 -13.78 -22.31 0.60
C ASN A 293 -13.45 -23.56 -0.22
N PRO A 294 -12.17 -23.97 -0.34
CA PRO A 294 -11.80 -25.13 -1.14
C PRO A 294 -12.27 -26.45 -0.52
N THR A 295 -12.55 -26.50 0.78
CA THR A 295 -13.03 -27.70 1.47
C THR A 295 -14.50 -27.98 1.14
N THR A 296 -15.33 -26.94 1.08
CA THR A 296 -16.77 -27.08 0.81
C THR A 296 -17.13 -26.82 -0.65
N GLY A 297 -16.23 -26.19 -1.42
CA GLY A 297 -16.49 -25.72 -2.78
C GLY A 297 -17.45 -24.53 -2.84
N ALA A 298 -17.68 -23.83 -1.72
CA ALA A 298 -18.64 -22.73 -1.62
C ALA A 298 -17.96 -21.40 -1.30
N ASP A 299 -18.57 -20.31 -1.78
CA ASP A 299 -18.15 -18.95 -1.43
C ASP A 299 -18.68 -18.55 -0.05
N VAL A 300 -17.86 -17.86 0.73
CA VAL A 300 -18.15 -17.38 2.09
C VAL A 300 -17.76 -15.92 2.24
N VAL A 301 -18.68 -15.09 2.74
CA VAL A 301 -18.37 -13.70 3.06
C VAL A 301 -17.64 -13.62 4.40
N VAL A 302 -16.42 -13.11 4.36
CA VAL A 302 -15.50 -12.98 5.50
C VAL A 302 -15.21 -11.51 5.78
N ARG A 303 -15.06 -11.19 7.07
CA ARG A 303 -14.56 -9.88 7.52
C ARG A 303 -13.21 -10.10 8.19
N ARG A 304 -12.19 -9.43 7.70
CA ARG A 304 -10.80 -9.64 8.14
C ARG A 304 -10.01 -8.33 8.15
N SER A 305 -8.96 -8.30 8.97
CA SER A 305 -7.91 -7.27 8.89
C SER A 305 -6.81 -7.78 7.96
N ILE A 306 -6.18 -6.89 7.20
CA ILE A 306 -5.04 -7.23 6.34
C ILE A 306 -3.96 -6.15 6.42
N GLY A 307 -2.72 -6.51 6.17
CA GLY A 307 -1.57 -5.61 6.09
C GLY A 307 -0.98 -5.52 4.68
N GLY A 308 0.33 -5.28 4.60
CA GLY A 308 1.06 -5.05 3.37
C GLY A 308 1.21 -3.57 3.02
N THR A 309 2.30 -3.22 2.34
CA THR A 309 2.40 -1.94 1.63
C THR A 309 1.35 -1.80 0.52
N SER A 310 0.76 -2.94 0.13
CA SER A 310 -0.53 -3.07 -0.55
C SER A 310 -1.71 -2.34 0.12
N VAL A 311 -1.70 -2.12 1.43
CA VAL A 311 -2.65 -1.20 2.09
C VAL A 311 -2.20 0.25 1.92
N ALA A 312 -0.91 0.50 2.09
CA ALA A 312 -0.37 1.86 2.14
C ALA A 312 -0.57 2.62 0.82
N ALA A 313 -0.35 1.95 -0.32
CA ALA A 313 -0.54 2.53 -1.65
C ALA A 313 -1.97 3.01 -1.93
N PRO A 314 -3.04 2.20 -1.78
CA PRO A 314 -4.43 2.63 -1.98
C PRO A 314 -4.90 3.61 -0.90
N VAL A 315 -4.39 3.53 0.35
CA VAL A 315 -4.66 4.59 1.35
C VAL A 315 -4.19 5.93 0.80
N PHE A 316 -2.98 5.97 0.23
CA PHE A 316 -2.43 7.18 -0.32
C PHE A 316 -3.11 7.59 -1.64
N ALA A 317 -3.55 6.64 -2.47
CA ALA A 317 -4.31 6.92 -3.69
C ALA A 317 -5.63 7.66 -3.37
N GLY A 318 -6.43 7.16 -2.44
CA GLY A 318 -7.64 7.87 -2.01
C GLY A 318 -7.33 9.21 -1.34
N ALA A 319 -6.23 9.32 -0.59
CA ALA A 319 -5.79 10.62 -0.08
C ALA A 319 -5.45 11.60 -1.21
N VAL A 320 -4.76 11.16 -2.27
CA VAL A 320 -4.42 11.95 -3.45
C VAL A 320 -5.67 12.39 -4.20
N ALA A 321 -6.64 11.50 -4.41
CA ALA A 321 -7.93 11.83 -5.01
C ALA A 321 -8.68 12.92 -4.22
N ALA A 322 -8.78 12.79 -2.89
CA ALA A 322 -9.39 13.82 -2.05
C ALA A 322 -8.61 15.16 -2.05
N MET A 323 -7.29 15.12 -2.21
CA MET A 323 -6.46 16.32 -2.38
C MET A 323 -6.66 16.98 -3.76
N ALA A 324 -6.82 16.19 -4.82
CA ALA A 324 -7.08 16.65 -6.18
C ALA A 324 -8.46 17.31 -6.29
N ASP A 325 -9.51 16.66 -5.77
CA ASP A 325 -10.87 17.21 -5.63
C ASP A 325 -10.82 18.58 -4.94
N ARG A 326 -10.20 18.64 -3.75
CA ARG A 326 -10.02 19.90 -3.00
C ARG A 326 -9.36 21.02 -3.82
N ASN A 327 -8.38 20.68 -4.65
CA ASN A 327 -7.61 21.66 -5.40
C ASN A 327 -8.24 21.99 -6.76
N GLY A 328 -9.16 21.16 -7.25
CA GLY A 328 -9.76 21.27 -8.58
C GLY A 328 -8.77 20.97 -9.71
N GLU A 329 -7.67 20.27 -9.41
CA GLU A 329 -6.61 19.96 -10.38
C GLU A 329 -5.89 18.66 -10.03
N ARG A 330 -5.33 18.02 -11.06
CA ARG A 330 -4.43 16.89 -10.90
C ARG A 330 -3.16 17.30 -10.16
N LEU A 331 -2.69 16.45 -9.25
CA LEU A 331 -1.46 16.71 -8.49
C LEU A 331 -0.20 16.27 -9.24
N GLY A 332 -0.34 15.37 -10.22
CA GLY A 332 0.73 14.87 -11.07
C GLY A 332 1.85 14.17 -10.32
N PHE A 333 3.04 14.21 -10.90
CA PHE A 333 4.20 13.55 -10.32
C PHE A 333 4.60 14.18 -8.97
N LEU A 334 4.30 13.46 -7.88
CA LEU A 334 4.35 14.00 -6.52
C LEU A 334 5.77 14.17 -5.95
N ASN A 335 6.74 13.35 -6.36
CA ASN A 335 8.03 13.29 -5.66
C ASN A 335 8.72 14.65 -5.54
N PRO A 336 8.89 15.48 -6.60
CA PRO A 336 9.50 16.80 -6.44
C PRO A 336 8.82 17.68 -5.39
N SER A 337 7.49 17.58 -5.27
CA SER A 337 6.70 18.32 -4.28
C SER A 337 6.83 17.73 -2.88
N LEU A 338 6.84 16.41 -2.74
CA LEU A 338 7.04 15.71 -1.45
C LEU A 338 8.41 16.04 -0.84
N TYR A 339 9.48 15.96 -1.64
CA TYR A 339 10.85 16.24 -1.18
C TYR A 339 11.11 17.73 -0.89
N ARG A 340 10.23 18.64 -1.35
CA ARG A 340 10.22 20.07 -0.98
C ARG A 340 9.26 20.40 0.17
N ALA A 341 8.40 19.46 0.58
CA ALA A 341 7.42 19.70 1.61
C ALA A 341 8.11 19.99 2.96
N ARG A 342 7.50 20.87 3.77
CA ARG A 342 7.98 21.18 5.13
C ARG A 342 7.54 20.09 6.10
N ASP A 343 8.26 19.91 7.21
CA ASP A 343 8.07 18.87 8.26
C ASP A 343 6.64 18.73 8.82
N ARG A 344 5.78 19.75 8.66
CA ARG A 344 4.37 19.66 9.08
C ARG A 344 3.49 18.91 8.08
N ALA A 345 3.89 18.82 6.82
CA ALA A 345 3.13 18.16 5.76
C ALA A 345 3.41 16.66 5.69
N ILE A 346 4.62 16.25 6.07
CA ILE A 346 5.03 14.86 6.21
C ILE A 346 5.54 14.69 7.62
N ARG A 347 4.82 13.91 8.42
CA ARG A 347 5.18 13.65 9.81
C ARG A 347 6.32 12.63 9.83
N PRO A 348 7.47 12.94 10.44
CA PRO A 348 8.54 11.97 10.60
C PRO A 348 8.03 10.72 11.33
N VAL A 349 8.41 9.56 10.83
CA VAL A 349 8.22 8.28 11.53
C VAL A 349 9.58 7.95 12.13
N GLY A 350 9.65 7.92 13.46
CA GLY A 350 10.89 7.69 14.18
C GLY A 350 10.97 6.26 14.70
N PRO A 351 12.15 5.82 15.17
CA PRO A 351 12.26 4.54 15.83
C PRO A 351 11.34 4.51 17.05
N ALA A 352 10.65 3.39 17.23
CA ALA A 352 9.79 3.22 18.38
C ALA A 352 10.64 3.14 19.67
N ARG A 353 10.17 3.74 20.76
CA ARG A 353 10.82 3.60 22.08
C ARG A 353 10.72 2.17 22.63
N LYS A 354 9.64 1.48 22.26
CA LYS A 354 9.38 0.08 22.52
C LYS A 354 8.73 -0.48 21.26
N PRO A 355 9.16 -1.65 20.76
CA PRO A 355 8.49 -2.28 19.64
C PRO A 355 7.01 -2.53 19.94
N ALA A 356 6.15 -2.31 18.94
CA ALA A 356 4.78 -2.78 18.99
C ALA A 356 4.75 -4.31 19.02
N VAL A 357 3.94 -4.89 19.90
CA VAL A 357 3.78 -6.34 20.04
C VAL A 357 2.29 -6.64 20.18
N SER A 358 1.79 -7.66 19.49
CA SER A 358 0.40 -8.09 19.57
C SER A 358 0.25 -9.60 19.41
N ALA A 359 -0.44 -10.24 20.34
CA ALA A 359 -0.91 -11.61 20.19
C ALA A 359 -2.29 -11.59 19.54
N GLN A 360 -2.44 -12.31 18.44
CA GLN A 360 -3.67 -12.38 17.67
C GLN A 360 -4.13 -13.82 17.51
N ALA A 361 -5.44 -14.01 17.46
CA ALA A 361 -6.08 -15.30 17.15
C ALA A 361 -6.59 -15.27 15.71
N PHE A 362 -6.20 -16.26 14.92
CA PHE A 362 -6.66 -16.49 13.56
C PHE A 362 -7.50 -17.75 13.52
N TYR A 363 -8.46 -17.79 12.60
CA TYR A 363 -9.10 -19.06 12.26
C TYR A 363 -8.10 -19.95 11.54
N THR A 364 -7.97 -21.20 11.99
CA THR A 364 -7.07 -22.20 11.39
C THR A 364 -7.38 -22.40 9.89
N ASN A 365 -8.65 -22.33 9.51
CA ASN A 365 -9.08 -22.42 8.12
C ASN A 365 -9.18 -21.06 7.41
N HIS A 366 -8.81 -19.98 8.09
CA HIS A 366 -8.89 -18.59 7.64
C HIS A 366 -10.29 -18.08 7.27
N LEU A 367 -11.35 -18.83 7.55
CA LEU A 367 -12.73 -18.51 7.17
C LEU A 367 -13.61 -18.32 8.40
N ASP A 368 -13.61 -19.28 9.31
CA ASP A 368 -14.47 -19.32 10.50
C ASP A 368 -13.90 -20.16 11.64
N ALA A 369 -14.61 -20.23 12.76
CA ALA A 369 -14.16 -20.93 13.96
C ALA A 369 -14.29 -22.46 13.91
N SER A 370 -14.73 -23.06 12.80
CA SER A 370 -15.04 -24.50 12.75
C SER A 370 -13.80 -25.39 12.98
N ASP A 371 -12.63 -24.94 12.52
CA ASP A 371 -11.34 -25.63 12.70
C ASP A 371 -10.52 -25.05 13.88
N GLY A 372 -11.15 -24.28 14.76
CA GLY A 372 -10.50 -23.69 15.93
C GLY A 372 -9.68 -22.43 15.61
N PHE A 373 -8.67 -22.17 16.45
CA PHE A 373 -7.86 -20.96 16.39
C PHE A 373 -6.37 -21.27 16.44
N GLU A 374 -5.59 -20.48 15.71
CA GLU A 374 -4.15 -20.38 15.85
C GLU A 374 -3.80 -19.05 16.50
N PHE A 375 -2.84 -19.04 17.43
CA PHE A 375 -2.38 -17.82 18.08
C PHE A 375 -0.99 -17.45 17.62
N VAL A 376 -0.84 -16.21 17.12
CA VAL A 376 0.43 -15.68 16.62
C VAL A 376 0.78 -14.42 17.37
N LEU A 377 2.00 -14.35 17.88
CA LEU A 377 2.61 -13.16 18.44
C LEU A 377 3.40 -12.45 17.35
N PHE A 378 2.95 -11.25 16.99
CA PHE A 378 3.68 -10.34 16.11
C PHE A 378 4.54 -9.42 16.97
N SER A 379 5.82 -9.35 16.63
CA SER A 379 6.83 -8.52 17.28
C SER A 379 7.40 -7.53 16.27
N GLY A 380 6.97 -6.28 16.34
CA GLY A 380 7.43 -5.22 15.46
C GLY A 380 8.89 -4.80 15.72
N GLY A 381 9.34 -3.78 14.98
CA GLY A 381 10.68 -3.23 15.14
C GLY A 381 11.79 -4.04 14.47
N GLN A 382 11.43 -4.93 13.55
CA GLN A 382 12.34 -5.87 12.87
C GLN A 382 12.56 -5.39 11.45
N TYR A 383 13.73 -4.81 11.17
CA TYR A 383 13.99 -4.11 9.91
C TYR A 383 15.12 -4.71 9.07
N GLY A 384 15.67 -5.86 9.48
CA GLY A 384 16.86 -6.43 8.84
C GLY A 384 18.03 -5.44 8.87
N THR A 385 18.58 -5.11 7.70
CA THR A 385 19.62 -4.07 7.54
C THR A 385 19.08 -2.66 7.30
N LEU A 386 17.76 -2.49 7.24
CA LEU A 386 17.12 -1.17 7.13
C LEU A 386 17.10 -0.47 8.49
N GLU A 387 16.91 0.85 8.49
CA GLU A 387 16.90 1.64 9.73
C GLU A 387 15.76 2.64 9.74
N VAL A 388 14.98 2.69 10.82
CA VAL A 388 14.03 3.80 11.07
C VAL A 388 14.73 4.93 11.82
N ARG A 389 14.68 6.16 11.30
CA ARG A 389 15.40 7.31 11.87
C ARG A 389 14.60 8.60 11.70
N LYS A 390 14.90 9.59 12.55
CA LYS A 390 14.34 10.94 12.33
C LYS A 390 14.84 11.51 11.00
N GLY A 391 13.92 11.99 10.17
CA GLY A 391 14.23 12.53 8.84
C GLY A 391 13.92 11.49 7.77
N TYR A 392 14.67 11.52 6.67
CA TYR A 392 14.56 10.45 5.67
C TYR A 392 15.25 9.18 6.16
N ASP A 393 14.58 8.05 6.01
CA ASP A 393 15.11 6.72 6.26
C ASP A 393 14.66 5.68 5.22
N ASP A 394 15.33 4.52 5.20
CA ASP A 394 15.12 3.48 4.17
C ASP A 394 14.04 2.45 4.53
N VAL A 395 13.17 2.77 5.51
CA VAL A 395 11.94 2.01 5.82
C VAL A 395 10.70 2.83 5.52
N THR A 396 10.70 4.11 5.89
CA THR A 396 9.54 5.00 5.86
C THR A 396 9.69 6.21 4.94
N GLY A 397 10.84 6.34 4.28
CA GLY A 397 11.13 7.43 3.36
C GLY A 397 11.12 8.77 4.09
N LEU A 398 10.38 9.75 3.57
CA LEU A 398 10.18 11.05 4.22
C LEU A 398 9.29 10.97 5.48
N GLY A 399 8.62 9.84 5.71
CA GLY A 399 7.63 9.61 6.76
C GLY A 399 6.19 9.65 6.25
N SER A 400 5.26 9.97 7.15
CA SER A 400 3.83 9.79 6.97
C SER A 400 3.12 11.06 6.50
N PRO A 401 2.58 11.10 5.26
CA PRO A 401 1.98 12.30 4.68
C PRO A 401 0.64 12.66 5.34
N SER A 402 0.40 13.96 5.56
CA SER A 402 -0.92 14.47 5.96
C SER A 402 -1.64 15.10 4.76
N ALA A 403 -2.67 14.42 4.26
CA ALA A 403 -3.43 14.84 3.09
C ALA A 403 -3.90 16.30 3.17
N ARG A 404 -4.46 16.70 4.32
CA ARG A 404 -4.91 18.08 4.56
C ARG A 404 -3.81 19.13 4.42
N ILE A 405 -2.61 18.83 4.90
CA ILE A 405 -1.52 19.81 4.95
C ILE A 405 -0.82 19.83 3.59
N LEU A 406 -0.64 18.67 2.96
CA LEU A 406 -0.12 18.55 1.60
C LEU A 406 -1.00 19.28 0.59
N ALA A 407 -2.33 19.10 0.61
CA ALA A 407 -3.23 19.80 -0.32
C ALA A 407 -3.03 21.33 -0.30
N LYS A 408 -2.85 21.92 0.89
CA LYS A 408 -2.58 23.36 1.04
C LYS A 408 -1.21 23.78 0.50
N GLY A 409 -0.21 22.90 0.60
CA GLY A 409 1.14 23.15 0.13
C GLY A 409 1.24 23.07 -1.39
N LEU A 410 0.59 22.06 -2.00
CA LEU A 410 0.63 21.81 -3.44
C LEU A 410 0.07 22.99 -4.25
N ARG A 411 -1.07 23.56 -3.84
CA ARG A 411 -1.68 24.75 -4.49
C ARG A 411 -0.77 26.01 -4.48
N ARG A 412 0.19 26.09 -3.56
CA ARG A 412 1.14 27.22 -3.47
C ARG A 412 2.38 27.04 -4.34
N MET A 413 2.58 25.86 -4.91
CA MET A 413 3.70 25.58 -5.82
C MET A 413 3.27 25.61 -7.29
N SER A 414 1.97 25.54 -7.58
CA SER A 414 1.36 25.71 -8.91
C SER A 414 1.06 27.17 -9.28
N ARG A 415 1.34 28.13 -8.37
CA ARG A 415 1.30 29.58 -8.59
C ARG A 415 2.67 30.15 -8.28
#